data_AF-A0A1G7NB01-F1
#
_entry.id   AF-A0A1G7NB01-F1
#
_cell.length_a   1.000
_cell.length_b   1.000
_cell.length_c   1.000
_cell.angle_alpha   90.00
_cell.angle_beta   90.00
_cell.angle_gamma   90.00
#
_symmetry.space_group_name_H-M   'P 1'
#
loop_
_entity.id
_entity.type
_entity.pdbx_description
1 polymer ?
#
loop_
_entity_poly.entity_id
_entity_poly.type
_entity_poly.pdbx_seq_one_letter_code
_entity_poly.pdbx_strand_id
1 'polypeptide(L)'
;MPLGAPLKRQAAVSLWVEQKPAAGRARILMEAPDLGRNFTVDWDEALNDERAWDEIIDSLDAQVSIPKRLVLPCGMEAWRDSARSAGMQTILETAPDQREMDWETLGQKMSQRPFGKYCVSSDGEIPAEIEGEILERFESLTNKALDVAGQRLRGDNGPGTENNDALKFLTWQFRRCPRDVATWLIDCIEASGEPHPFVQHQASWVLVYQGLGRIVGDQEDEARAMRLLLKSDIEDWTWNRQSASTAFMLSRSDTAPSHLGRGDVERLARRTIADFKRNIGGEYTMFHYAPFLLAGLIRWRRVNPRALVTGSDPLAGELLEIIERTEKDLNERRRANANFQRRRSKFLPILQDLKSELAGEGSNPDLLLDIYGASGG
;
A
#
# COMPACT_ATOMS: atom_id res chain seq x y z
N MET A 1 -18.71 -13.33 -29.40
CA MET A 1 -17.54 -12.60 -28.88
C MET A 1 -17.90 -11.91 -27.58
N PRO A 2 -17.04 -11.96 -26.55
CA PRO A 2 -17.20 -11.13 -25.36
C PRO A 2 -17.23 -9.64 -25.77
N LEU A 3 -18.02 -8.83 -25.06
CA LEU A 3 -17.97 -7.37 -25.24
C LEU A 3 -16.55 -6.89 -24.86
N GLY A 4 -15.94 -6.04 -25.70
CA GLY A 4 -14.62 -5.43 -25.42
C GLY A 4 -13.41 -6.04 -26.14
N ALA A 5 -13.56 -7.10 -26.95
CA ALA A 5 -12.45 -7.58 -27.77
C ALA A 5 -12.07 -6.55 -28.86
N PRO A 6 -10.78 -6.18 -29.02
CA PRO A 6 -10.37 -5.24 -30.05
C PRO A 6 -10.68 -5.80 -31.45
N LEU A 7 -11.37 -4.99 -32.25
CA LEU A 7 -11.73 -5.38 -33.61
C LEU A 7 -10.47 -5.48 -34.47
N LYS A 8 -10.25 -6.63 -35.10
CA LYS A 8 -9.10 -6.88 -35.99
C LYS A 8 -9.10 -6.01 -37.25
N ARG A 9 -10.23 -5.38 -37.58
CA ARG A 9 -10.44 -4.40 -38.66
C ARG A 9 -11.44 -3.35 -38.19
N GLN A 10 -11.25 -2.10 -38.57
CA GLN A 10 -12.29 -1.07 -38.44
C GLN A 10 -13.48 -1.52 -39.29
N ALA A 11 -14.61 -1.84 -38.64
CA ALA A 11 -15.86 -2.12 -39.32
C ALA A 11 -16.64 -0.82 -39.47
N ALA A 12 -17.13 -0.52 -40.68
CA ALA A 12 -18.02 0.60 -40.87
C ALA A 12 -19.34 0.33 -40.14
N VAL A 13 -19.75 1.27 -39.28
CA VAL A 13 -21.05 1.23 -38.60
C VAL A 13 -21.96 2.21 -39.31
N SER A 14 -23.07 1.70 -39.87
CA SER A 14 -24.10 2.52 -40.49
C SER A 14 -25.24 2.71 -39.50
N LEU A 15 -25.56 3.98 -39.20
CA LEU A 15 -26.69 4.35 -38.37
C LEU A 15 -27.80 4.91 -39.27
N TRP A 16 -28.93 4.20 -39.31
CA TRP A 16 -30.11 4.64 -40.05
C TRP A 16 -31.18 5.07 -39.06
N VAL A 17 -31.77 6.23 -39.31
CA VAL A 17 -32.95 6.71 -38.58
C VAL A 17 -34.10 6.79 -39.57
N GLU A 18 -35.10 5.93 -39.40
CA GLU A 18 -36.35 5.99 -40.17
C GLU A 18 -37.44 6.59 -39.28
N GLN A 19 -38.03 7.72 -39.69
CA GLN A 19 -39.15 8.34 -39.00
C GLN A 19 -40.39 8.28 -39.90
N LYS A 20 -41.52 7.84 -39.35
CA LYS A 20 -42.85 7.93 -39.98
C LYS A 20 -43.74 8.88 -39.18
N PRO A 21 -43.77 10.18 -39.53
CA PRO A 21 -44.43 11.21 -38.73
C PRO A 21 -45.92 10.95 -38.49
N ALA A 22 -46.62 10.38 -39.48
CA ALA A 22 -48.06 10.11 -39.38
C ALA A 22 -48.43 8.97 -38.41
N ALA A 23 -47.45 8.16 -37.97
CA ALA A 23 -47.69 7.01 -37.09
C ALA A 23 -46.97 7.12 -35.74
N GLY A 24 -46.26 8.23 -35.47
CA GLY A 24 -45.47 8.39 -34.24
C GLY A 24 -44.28 7.43 -34.10
N ARG A 25 -43.91 6.70 -35.17
CA ARG A 25 -42.89 5.66 -35.13
C ARG A 25 -41.54 6.19 -35.59
N ALA A 26 -40.51 5.93 -34.79
CA ALA A 26 -39.12 6.09 -35.15
C ALA A 26 -38.40 4.77 -34.95
N ARG A 27 -37.56 4.37 -35.91
CA ARG A 27 -36.71 3.19 -35.80
C ARG A 27 -35.27 3.61 -36.02
N ILE A 28 -34.41 3.23 -35.08
CA ILE A 28 -32.96 3.34 -35.24
C ILE A 28 -32.44 1.95 -35.59
N LEU A 29 -31.80 1.82 -36.75
CA LEU A 29 -31.14 0.60 -37.16
C LEU A 29 -29.63 0.86 -37.13
N MET A 30 -28.92 0.12 -36.30
CA MET A 30 -27.46 0.12 -36.30
C MET A 30 -27.00 -1.19 -36.95
N GLU A 31 -26.35 -1.06 -38.09
CA GLU A 31 -25.83 -2.18 -38.87
C GLU A 31 -24.30 -2.13 -38.91
N ALA A 32 -23.68 -3.25 -38.56
CA ALA A 32 -22.25 -3.48 -38.72
C ALA A 32 -22.07 -4.81 -39.46
N PRO A 33 -22.10 -4.81 -40.81
CA PRO A 33 -22.17 -6.02 -41.63
C PRO A 33 -21.04 -7.01 -41.32
N ASP A 34 -19.84 -6.49 -41.05
CA ASP A 34 -18.64 -7.28 -40.75
C ASP A 34 -18.63 -7.93 -39.36
N LEU A 35 -19.52 -7.50 -38.46
CA LEU A 35 -19.59 -7.99 -37.07
C LEU A 35 -20.74 -8.99 -36.84
N GLY A 36 -21.56 -9.25 -37.85
CA GLY A 36 -22.69 -10.19 -37.77
C GLY A 36 -23.70 -9.84 -36.68
N ARG A 37 -23.72 -8.58 -36.22
CA ARG A 37 -24.59 -8.10 -35.14
C ARG A 37 -25.44 -6.95 -35.67
N ASN A 38 -26.74 -7.20 -35.71
CA ASN A 38 -27.75 -6.18 -35.95
C ASN A 38 -28.43 -5.87 -34.63
N PHE A 39 -28.37 -4.62 -34.20
CA PHE A 39 -29.10 -4.16 -33.03
C PHE A 39 -30.36 -3.44 -33.52
N THR A 40 -31.52 -4.00 -33.18
CA THR A 40 -32.81 -3.33 -33.37
C THR A 40 -33.31 -2.93 -32.00
N VAL A 41 -33.49 -1.63 -31.78
CA VAL A 41 -34.17 -1.11 -30.60
C VAL A 41 -35.62 -0.87 -30.99
N ASP A 42 -36.53 -1.57 -30.32
CA ASP A 42 -37.97 -1.33 -30.42
C ASP A 42 -38.35 -0.26 -29.39
N TRP A 43 -38.74 0.92 -29.88
CA TRP A 43 -39.13 2.04 -29.01
C TRP A 43 -40.53 1.86 -28.43
N ASP A 44 -41.38 1.04 -29.04
CA ASP A 44 -42.76 0.82 -28.56
C ASP A 44 -42.77 -0.12 -27.33
N GLU A 45 -41.77 -1.00 -27.22
CA GLU A 45 -41.57 -1.91 -26.08
C GLU A 45 -40.44 -1.47 -25.12
N ALA A 46 -39.73 -0.38 -25.43
CA ALA A 46 -38.68 0.14 -24.58
C ALA A 46 -39.26 0.66 -23.25
N LEU A 47 -38.66 0.22 -22.14
CA LEU A 47 -38.99 0.76 -20.83
C LEU A 47 -38.35 2.14 -20.68
N ASN A 48 -39.16 3.12 -20.28
CA ASN A 48 -38.64 4.42 -19.87
C ASN A 48 -37.83 4.25 -18.58
N ASP A 49 -36.57 4.66 -18.65
CA ASP A 49 -35.70 4.76 -17.48
C ASP A 49 -35.84 6.17 -16.91
N GLU A 50 -36.36 6.28 -15.69
CA GLU A 50 -36.58 7.57 -15.03
C GLU A 50 -35.30 8.15 -14.41
N ARG A 51 -34.20 7.38 -14.40
CA ARG A 51 -32.90 7.83 -13.89
C ARG A 51 -32.35 8.95 -14.75
N ALA A 52 -31.62 9.87 -14.13
CA ALA A 52 -30.90 10.90 -14.87
C ALA A 52 -29.85 10.25 -15.80
N TRP A 53 -29.53 10.90 -16.92
CA TRP A 53 -28.53 10.38 -17.87
C TRP A 53 -27.20 10.03 -17.19
N ASP A 54 -26.80 10.86 -16.23
CA ASP A 54 -25.60 10.74 -15.42
C ASP A 54 -25.64 9.46 -14.56
N GLU A 55 -26.80 9.14 -13.96
CA GLU A 55 -27.01 7.93 -13.15
C GLU A 55 -27.01 6.66 -14.00
N ILE A 56 -27.50 6.75 -15.25
CA ILE A 56 -27.47 5.64 -16.20
C ILE A 56 -26.02 5.35 -16.59
N ILE A 57 -25.25 6.39 -16.93
CA ILE A 57 -23.81 6.29 -17.25
C ILE A 57 -23.04 5.70 -16.06
N ASP A 58 -23.26 6.22 -14.84
CA ASP A 58 -22.61 5.75 -13.61
C ASP A 58 -22.96 4.29 -13.28
N SER A 59 -24.20 3.86 -13.59
CA SER A 59 -24.62 2.46 -13.41
C SER A 59 -24.05 1.50 -14.46
N LEU A 60 -23.59 2.04 -15.61
CA LEU A 60 -23.00 1.29 -16.70
C LEU A 60 -21.47 1.27 -16.64
N ASP A 61 -20.85 2.20 -15.91
CA ASP A 61 -19.42 2.16 -15.61
C ASP A 61 -19.20 1.05 -14.57
N ALA A 62 -18.58 -0.06 -14.99
CA ALA A 62 -18.22 -1.14 -14.09
C ALA A 62 -17.39 -0.56 -12.94
N GLN A 63 -17.92 -0.62 -11.71
CA GLN A 63 -17.18 -0.21 -10.52
C GLN A 63 -15.99 -1.16 -10.33
N VAL A 64 -14.85 -0.77 -10.87
CA VAL A 64 -13.60 -1.48 -10.71
C VAL A 64 -13.23 -1.48 -9.24
N SER A 65 -12.92 -2.65 -8.68
CA SER A 65 -12.47 -2.79 -7.30
C SER A 65 -11.26 -1.91 -6.99
N ILE A 66 -11.17 -1.43 -5.76
CA ILE A 66 -10.00 -0.72 -5.24
C ILE A 66 -9.68 -1.32 -3.87
N PRO A 67 -8.45 -1.85 -3.64
CA PRO A 67 -8.07 -2.37 -2.35
C PRO A 67 -8.28 -1.32 -1.24
N LYS A 68 -8.96 -1.73 -0.17
CA LYS A 68 -9.18 -0.87 0.99
C LYS A 68 -7.83 -0.50 1.61
N ARG A 69 -7.66 0.78 2.01
CA ARG A 69 -6.41 1.22 2.65
C ARG A 69 -6.11 0.36 3.88
N LEU A 70 -4.83 0.07 4.08
CA LEU A 70 -4.35 -0.65 5.25
C LEU A 70 -4.48 0.23 6.48
N VAL A 71 -5.20 -0.27 7.49
CA VAL A 71 -5.22 0.30 8.84
C VAL A 71 -4.77 -0.78 9.81
N LEU A 72 -3.67 -0.54 10.52
CA LEU A 72 -3.17 -1.41 11.57
C LEU A 72 -3.81 -0.98 12.90
N PRO A 73 -4.64 -1.82 13.54
CA PRO A 73 -5.37 -1.42 14.74
C PRO A 73 -4.45 -1.31 15.97
N CYS A 74 -4.85 -0.49 16.94
CA CYS A 74 -4.30 -0.52 18.30
C CYS A 74 -5.18 -1.35 19.25
N GLY A 75 -4.63 -1.71 20.42
CA GLY A 75 -5.36 -2.48 21.41
C GLY A 75 -4.68 -2.55 22.77
N MET A 76 -5.49 -2.72 23.81
CA MET A 76 -5.05 -2.78 25.21
C MET A 76 -4.08 -3.93 25.51
N GLU A 77 -4.06 -4.97 24.68
CA GLU A 77 -3.16 -6.11 24.81
C GLU A 77 -1.69 -5.72 24.67
N ALA A 78 -1.38 -4.64 23.95
CA ALA A 78 -0.03 -4.09 23.86
C ALA A 78 0.33 -3.21 25.08
N TRP A 79 -0.68 -2.65 25.74
CA TRP A 79 -0.54 -1.73 26.87
C TRP A 79 -0.47 -2.45 28.21
N ARG A 80 -1.15 -3.58 28.36
CA ARG A 80 -1.20 -4.39 29.59
C ARG A 80 -0.06 -5.37 29.68
N ASP A 81 0.25 -5.76 30.91
CA ASP A 81 1.19 -6.84 31.19
C ASP A 81 0.71 -8.17 30.63
N SER A 82 1.67 -8.99 30.22
CA SER A 82 1.45 -10.38 29.86
C SER A 82 2.23 -11.29 30.80
N ALA A 83 1.95 -12.59 30.76
CA ALA A 83 2.72 -13.58 31.52
C ALA A 83 4.23 -13.62 31.15
N ARG A 84 4.65 -12.98 30.05
CA ARG A 84 6.02 -13.04 29.53
C ARG A 84 6.75 -11.70 29.53
N SER A 85 6.04 -10.58 29.64
CA SER A 85 6.64 -9.24 29.56
C SER A 85 5.72 -8.16 30.07
N ALA A 86 6.32 -7.08 30.57
CA ALA A 86 5.63 -5.86 30.95
C ALA A 86 4.93 -5.19 29.74
N GLY A 87 3.78 -4.59 30.02
CA GLY A 87 2.99 -3.75 29.13
C GLY A 87 3.58 -2.34 29.00
N MET A 88 3.11 -1.58 28.01
CA MET A 88 3.50 -0.17 27.88
C MET A 88 3.13 0.65 29.13
N GLN A 89 2.01 0.35 29.80
CA GLN A 89 1.60 1.06 31.02
C GLN A 89 2.64 0.93 32.15
N THR A 90 3.03 -0.30 32.49
CA THR A 90 4.05 -0.58 33.50
C THR A 90 5.41 0.04 33.16
N ILE A 91 5.76 0.05 31.87
CA ILE A 91 7.00 0.72 31.40
C ILE A 91 6.90 2.25 31.62
N LEU A 92 5.77 2.86 31.30
CA LEU A 92 5.53 4.29 31.52
C LEU A 92 5.50 4.68 33.00
N GLU A 93 5.03 3.79 33.87
CA GLU A 93 5.01 3.99 35.32
C GLU A 93 6.40 3.98 35.94
N THR A 94 7.30 3.18 35.40
CA THR A 94 8.67 3.02 35.93
C THR A 94 9.70 3.92 35.25
N ALA A 95 9.37 4.50 34.09
CA ALA A 95 10.27 5.37 33.33
C ALA A 95 10.72 6.65 34.07
N PRO A 96 9.90 7.38 34.85
CA PRO A 96 10.35 8.58 35.56
C PRO A 96 11.51 8.34 36.54
N ASP A 97 11.61 7.13 37.08
CA ASP A 97 12.60 6.75 38.09
C ASP A 97 13.93 6.27 37.50
N GLN A 98 14.01 6.11 36.17
CA GLN A 98 15.21 5.63 35.50
C GLN A 98 16.13 6.80 35.12
N ARG A 99 17.42 6.67 35.49
CA ARG A 99 18.45 7.65 35.17
C ARG A 99 18.76 7.75 33.67
N GLU A 100 18.62 6.64 32.96
CA GLU A 100 18.76 6.54 31.51
C GLU A 100 17.57 5.75 30.95
N MET A 101 17.01 6.22 29.84
CA MET A 101 15.86 5.59 29.19
C MET A 101 16.32 4.41 28.32
N ASP A 102 15.72 3.25 28.54
CA ASP A 102 15.91 2.09 27.67
C ASP A 102 15.05 2.22 26.40
N TRP A 103 15.58 2.99 25.44
CA TRP A 103 14.93 3.21 24.14
C TRP A 103 14.80 1.92 23.32
N GLU A 104 15.70 0.95 23.52
CA GLU A 104 15.66 -0.32 22.80
C GLU A 104 14.39 -1.08 23.19
N THR A 105 14.16 -1.25 24.50
CA THR A 105 12.98 -1.92 25.04
C THR A 105 11.70 -1.18 24.64
N LEU A 106 11.67 0.15 24.72
CA LEU A 106 10.53 0.97 24.29
C LEU A 106 10.23 0.79 22.79
N GLY A 107 11.25 0.85 21.94
CA GLY A 107 11.11 0.67 20.50
C GLY A 107 10.68 -0.76 20.13
N GLN A 108 11.21 -1.76 20.84
CA GLN A 108 10.76 -3.15 20.70
C GLN A 108 9.29 -3.27 21.10
N LYS A 109 8.87 -2.70 22.23
CA LYS A 109 7.48 -2.75 22.71
C LYS A 109 6.52 -2.07 21.74
N MET A 110 6.88 -0.92 21.20
CA MET A 110 6.09 -0.21 20.19
C MET A 110 5.91 -1.02 18.89
N SER A 111 6.90 -1.82 18.52
CA SER A 111 6.84 -2.68 17.32
C SER A 111 6.08 -3.99 17.54
N GLN A 112 5.79 -4.37 18.79
CA GLN A 112 5.08 -5.60 19.08
C GLN A 112 3.60 -5.47 18.72
N ARG A 113 3.04 -6.60 18.25
CA ARG A 113 1.65 -6.68 17.78
C ARG A 113 0.91 -7.86 18.42
N PRO A 114 0.74 -7.89 19.77
CA PRO A 114 -0.02 -8.96 20.42
C PRO A 114 -1.45 -9.02 19.87
N PHE A 115 -1.89 -10.23 19.51
CA PHE A 115 -3.20 -10.48 18.88
C PHE A 115 -3.49 -9.61 17.66
N GLY A 116 -2.46 -9.18 16.94
CA GLY A 116 -2.66 -8.39 15.74
C GLY A 116 -2.88 -6.89 15.99
N LYS A 117 -2.65 -6.37 17.20
CA LYS A 117 -2.86 -4.96 17.57
C LYS A 117 -1.60 -4.29 18.16
N TYR A 118 -1.36 -3.04 17.82
CA TYR A 118 -0.22 -2.23 18.30
C TYR A 118 -0.56 -1.39 19.54
N CYS A 119 0.45 -0.72 20.11
CA CYS A 119 0.22 0.34 21.11
C CYS A 119 -0.51 1.54 20.48
N VAL A 120 -0.05 1.96 19.29
CA VAL A 120 -0.60 3.07 18.50
C VAL A 120 -1.02 2.53 17.14
N SER A 121 -2.20 2.91 16.66
CA SER A 121 -2.71 2.46 15.36
C SER A 121 -1.88 3.08 14.23
N SER A 122 -1.96 2.54 13.02
CA SER A 122 -1.28 3.18 11.89
C SER A 122 -1.78 4.60 11.59
N ASP A 123 -2.99 4.94 12.06
CA ASP A 123 -3.56 6.28 11.95
C ASP A 123 -3.24 7.20 13.14
N GLY A 124 -2.45 6.71 14.10
CA GLY A 124 -2.01 7.50 15.26
C GLY A 124 -2.97 7.48 16.44
N GLU A 125 -4.00 6.63 16.39
CA GLU A 125 -4.97 6.46 17.47
C GLU A 125 -4.43 5.57 18.59
N ILE A 126 -4.87 5.83 19.81
CA ILE A 126 -4.61 5.00 21.00
C ILE A 126 -5.93 4.35 21.45
N PRO A 127 -5.89 3.23 22.20
CA PRO A 127 -7.10 2.66 22.77
C PRO A 127 -7.84 3.66 23.64
N ALA A 128 -9.17 3.70 23.54
CA ALA A 128 -10.01 4.65 24.26
C ALA A 128 -9.97 4.46 25.78
N GLU A 129 -9.54 3.29 26.24
CA GLU A 129 -9.41 2.93 27.65
C GLU A 129 -8.11 3.45 28.30
N ILE A 130 -7.24 4.12 27.55
CA ILE A 130 -6.04 4.74 28.11
C ILE A 130 -6.41 6.04 28.82
N GLU A 131 -6.11 6.10 30.11
CA GLU A 131 -6.37 7.25 30.96
C GLU A 131 -5.44 8.44 30.63
N GLY A 132 -5.91 9.65 30.95
CA GLY A 132 -5.20 10.90 30.64
C GLY A 132 -3.78 10.96 31.21
N GLU A 133 -3.58 10.48 32.45
CA GLU A 133 -2.25 10.48 33.08
C GLU A 133 -1.25 9.58 32.34
N ILE A 134 -1.70 8.40 31.90
CA ILE A 134 -0.85 7.47 31.12
C ILE A 134 -0.50 8.08 29.77
N LEU A 135 -1.47 8.76 29.14
CA LEU A 135 -1.25 9.46 27.88
C LEU A 135 -0.23 10.62 28.04
N GLU A 136 -0.35 11.43 29.08
CA GLU A 136 0.61 12.51 29.38
C GLU A 136 2.04 11.97 29.59
N ARG A 137 2.18 10.83 30.28
CA ARG A 137 3.48 10.16 30.43
C ARG A 137 4.02 9.67 29.09
N PHE A 138 3.16 9.11 28.24
CA PHE A 138 3.54 8.67 26.90
C PHE A 138 4.00 9.85 26.03
N GLU A 139 3.29 10.97 26.08
CA GLU A 139 3.67 12.20 25.36
C GLU A 139 4.98 12.80 25.88
N SER A 140 5.20 12.77 27.19
CA SER A 140 6.47 13.16 27.80
C SER A 140 7.63 12.30 27.27
N LEU A 141 7.46 10.98 27.15
CA LEU A 141 8.47 10.10 26.56
C LEU A 141 8.68 10.37 25.07
N THR A 142 7.62 10.65 24.31
CA THR A 142 7.73 11.04 22.90
C THR A 142 8.57 12.30 22.74
N ASN A 143 8.35 13.33 23.57
CA ASN A 143 9.16 14.56 23.54
C ASN A 143 10.62 14.28 23.91
N LYS A 144 10.88 13.46 24.94
CA LYS A 144 12.26 13.06 25.29
C LYS A 144 12.94 12.30 24.15
N ALA A 145 12.22 11.40 23.48
CA ALA A 145 12.77 10.66 22.33
C ALA A 145 13.07 11.60 21.16
N LEU A 146 12.21 12.59 20.93
CA LEU A 146 12.40 13.62 19.92
C LEU A 146 13.66 14.46 20.21
N ASP A 147 13.86 14.86 21.47
CA ASP A 147 15.05 15.58 21.90
C ASP A 147 16.33 14.76 21.69
N VAL A 148 16.32 13.47 22.08
CA VAL A 148 17.46 12.56 21.87
C VAL A 148 17.77 12.37 20.39
N ALA A 149 16.74 12.14 19.55
CA ALA A 149 16.91 11.99 18.11
C ALA A 149 17.44 13.28 17.46
N GLY A 150 16.96 14.45 17.91
CA GLY A 150 17.44 15.76 17.46
C GLY A 150 18.87 16.08 17.92
N GLN A 151 19.26 15.70 19.14
CA GLN A 151 20.64 15.79 19.63
C GLN A 151 21.58 14.94 18.77
N ARG A 152 21.19 13.70 18.50
CA ARG A 152 21.95 12.82 17.60
C ARG A 152 22.11 13.43 16.21
N LEU A 153 21.06 14.03 15.66
CA LEU A 153 21.12 14.69 14.34
C LEU A 153 22.14 15.83 14.29
N ARG A 154 22.35 16.54 15.41
CA ARG A 154 23.37 17.59 15.54
C ARG A 154 24.79 17.06 15.82
N GLY A 155 24.94 15.75 16.03
CA GLY A 155 26.22 15.13 16.41
C GLY A 155 26.55 15.24 17.89
N ASP A 156 25.56 15.51 18.74
CA ASP A 156 25.73 15.58 20.20
C ASP A 156 25.96 14.17 20.79
N ASN A 157 26.82 14.08 21.82
CA ASN A 157 27.17 12.82 22.50
C ASN A 157 26.48 12.68 23.87
N GLY A 158 25.18 13.00 23.94
CA GLY A 158 24.38 12.87 25.16
C GLY A 158 23.91 11.42 25.42
N PRO A 159 23.39 11.11 26.62
CA PRO A 159 22.84 9.78 26.91
C PRO A 159 21.73 9.40 25.93
N GLY A 160 21.83 8.22 25.33
CA GLY A 160 20.86 7.69 24.37
C GLY A 160 21.07 8.16 22.92
N THR A 161 22.09 8.98 22.63
CA THR A 161 22.41 9.41 21.26
C THR A 161 23.34 8.44 20.53
N GLU A 162 23.72 7.31 21.12
CA GLU A 162 24.73 6.38 20.59
C GLU A 162 24.20 5.58 19.39
N ASN A 163 22.89 5.31 19.35
CA ASN A 163 22.23 4.51 18.32
C ASN A 163 20.91 5.15 17.85
N ASN A 164 20.11 4.41 17.06
CA ASN A 164 18.83 4.88 16.51
C ASN A 164 17.60 4.38 17.29
N ASP A 165 17.74 3.95 18.55
CA ASP A 165 16.63 3.33 19.27
C ASP A 165 15.52 4.33 19.62
N ALA A 166 15.87 5.57 19.98
CA ALA A 166 14.89 6.65 20.15
C ALA A 166 14.12 6.93 18.83
N LEU A 167 14.83 6.95 17.69
CA LEU A 167 14.22 7.11 16.37
C LEU A 167 13.32 5.91 16.01
N LYS A 168 13.71 4.69 16.39
CA LYS A 168 12.90 3.48 16.22
C LYS A 168 11.62 3.57 17.05
N PHE A 169 11.70 4.00 18.31
CA PHE A 169 10.54 4.25 19.16
C PHE A 169 9.57 5.25 18.51
N LEU A 170 10.07 6.40 18.04
CA LEU A 170 9.28 7.42 17.35
C LEU A 170 8.58 6.87 16.10
N THR A 171 9.33 6.20 15.22
CA THR A 171 8.79 5.73 13.92
C THR A 171 7.77 4.60 14.03
N TRP A 172 7.68 3.92 15.18
CA TRP A 172 6.63 2.95 15.47
C TRP A 172 5.37 3.55 16.07
N GLN A 173 5.33 4.88 16.31
CA GLN A 173 4.09 5.60 16.61
C GLN A 173 3.27 5.94 15.36
N PHE A 174 3.74 5.53 14.17
CA PHE A 174 3.08 5.77 12.89
C PHE A 174 2.73 7.26 12.68
N ARG A 175 1.49 7.57 12.30
CA ARG A 175 1.02 8.94 12.07
C ARG A 175 0.94 9.82 13.33
N ARG A 176 1.09 9.24 14.54
CA ARG A 176 1.25 10.02 15.79
C ARG A 176 2.69 10.53 15.96
N CYS A 177 3.66 9.99 15.22
CA CYS A 177 5.04 10.46 15.29
C CYS A 177 5.11 11.97 15.00
N PRO A 178 5.92 12.75 15.76
CA PRO A 178 6.13 14.16 15.48
C PRO A 178 6.59 14.40 14.04
N ARG A 179 6.02 15.43 13.39
CA ARG A 179 6.27 15.76 11.98
C ARG A 179 7.74 16.05 11.67
N ASP A 180 8.48 16.61 12.63
CA ASP A 180 9.92 16.88 12.51
C ASP A 180 10.71 15.63 12.10
N VAL A 181 10.30 14.46 12.59
CA VAL A 181 10.97 13.19 12.28
C VAL A 181 10.83 12.85 10.79
N ALA A 182 9.67 13.10 10.17
CA ALA A 182 9.49 12.89 8.74
C ALA A 182 10.44 13.78 7.94
N THR A 183 10.52 15.06 8.31
CA THR A 183 11.47 16.02 7.71
C THR A 183 12.91 15.51 7.83
N TRP A 184 13.35 15.09 9.01
CA TRP A 184 14.72 14.59 9.20
C TRP A 184 15.02 13.33 8.38
N LEU A 185 14.05 12.42 8.23
CA LEU A 185 14.23 11.22 7.42
C LEU A 185 14.26 11.54 5.92
N ILE A 186 13.48 12.51 5.45
CA ILE A 186 13.54 13.01 4.07
C ILE A 186 14.91 13.65 3.80
N ASP A 187 15.37 14.54 4.69
CA ASP A 187 16.68 15.19 4.58
C ASP A 187 17.82 14.16 4.57
N CYS A 188 17.73 13.14 5.43
CA CYS A 188 18.68 12.03 5.47
C CYS A 188 18.74 11.25 4.14
N ILE A 189 17.60 11.05 3.47
CA ILE A 189 17.55 10.38 2.17
C ILE A 189 18.05 11.29 1.05
N GLU A 190 17.74 12.59 1.10
CA GLU A 190 18.19 13.57 0.12
C GLU A 190 19.73 13.73 0.14
N ALA A 191 20.33 13.68 1.32
CA ALA A 191 21.78 13.66 1.52
C ALA A 191 22.41 12.26 1.29
N SER A 192 21.72 11.33 0.62
CA SER A 192 22.26 9.99 0.36
C SER A 192 23.55 10.08 -0.46
N GLY A 193 24.68 9.75 0.17
CA GLY A 193 26.01 9.94 -0.40
C GLY A 193 26.98 10.59 0.59
N GLU A 194 26.45 11.28 1.59
CA GLU A 194 27.20 11.89 2.67
C GLU A 194 27.06 11.09 3.98
N PRO A 195 28.04 11.18 4.89
CA PRO A 195 27.87 10.66 6.25
C PRO A 195 26.70 11.36 6.95
N HIS A 196 25.73 10.58 7.42
CA HIS A 196 24.57 11.11 8.15
C HIS A 196 24.50 10.47 9.55
N PRO A 197 24.20 11.21 10.64
CA PRO A 197 24.16 10.65 12.00
C PRO A 197 23.21 9.46 12.18
N PHE A 198 22.09 9.44 11.46
CA PHE A 198 21.17 8.29 11.47
C PHE A 198 21.69 7.07 10.68
N VAL A 199 22.80 7.18 9.96
CA VAL A 199 23.34 6.13 9.09
C VAL A 199 24.76 5.74 9.51
N GLN A 200 24.84 4.89 10.54
CA GLN A 200 26.12 4.32 10.98
C GLN A 200 26.58 3.13 10.12
N HIS A 201 25.62 2.38 9.55
CA HIS A 201 25.89 1.23 8.71
C HIS A 201 24.78 1.01 7.68
N GLN A 202 25.01 0.18 6.67
CA GLN A 202 24.04 -0.07 5.59
C GLN A 202 22.65 -0.51 6.08
N ALA A 203 22.56 -1.25 7.19
CA ALA A 203 21.26 -1.64 7.74
C ALA A 203 20.44 -0.47 8.31
N SER A 204 21.06 0.67 8.66
CA SER A 204 20.36 1.85 9.18
C SER A 204 19.38 2.43 8.17
N TRP A 205 19.71 2.33 6.88
CA TRP A 205 18.82 2.75 5.79
C TRP A 205 17.47 2.02 5.82
N VAL A 206 17.40 0.79 6.33
CA VAL A 206 16.12 0.07 6.46
C VAL A 206 15.18 0.83 7.39
N LEU A 207 15.68 1.29 8.54
CA LEU A 207 14.89 2.09 9.48
C LEU A 207 14.52 3.44 8.88
N VAL A 208 15.45 4.12 8.20
CA VAL A 208 15.19 5.43 7.57
C VAL A 208 14.06 5.33 6.54
N TYR A 209 14.17 4.42 5.57
CA TYR A 209 13.18 4.29 4.51
C TYR A 209 11.84 3.74 5.01
N GLN A 210 11.86 2.66 5.80
CA GLN A 210 10.62 2.08 6.31
C GLN A 210 9.96 2.96 7.36
N GLY A 211 10.75 3.62 8.20
CA GLY A 211 10.29 4.61 9.18
C GLY A 211 9.58 5.76 8.49
N LEU A 212 10.17 6.34 7.45
CA LEU A 212 9.52 7.39 6.65
C LEU A 212 8.16 6.90 6.12
N GLY A 213 8.14 5.73 5.49
CA GLY A 213 6.89 5.17 4.96
C GLY A 213 5.81 4.94 6.02
N ARG A 214 6.19 4.79 7.31
CA ARG A 214 5.28 4.61 8.47
C ARG A 214 4.70 5.89 9.04
N ILE A 215 5.47 6.96 9.03
CA ILE A 215 5.11 8.17 9.77
C ILE A 215 4.52 9.28 8.90
N VAL A 216 4.86 9.27 7.61
CA VAL A 216 4.32 10.25 6.66
C VAL A 216 2.79 10.13 6.61
N GLY A 217 2.12 11.24 6.88
CA GLY A 217 0.67 11.26 7.10
C GLY A 217 -0.07 12.48 6.57
N ASP A 218 0.60 13.62 6.37
CA ASP A 218 0.04 14.78 5.70
C ASP A 218 0.43 14.84 4.22
N GLN A 219 -0.38 15.54 3.44
CA GLN A 219 -0.27 15.58 1.98
C GLN A 219 1.03 16.26 1.48
N GLU A 220 1.58 17.20 2.24
CA GLU A 220 2.80 17.90 1.85
C GLU A 220 4.02 16.99 1.99
N ASP A 221 4.14 16.33 3.15
CA ASP A 221 5.23 15.41 3.42
C ASP A 221 5.14 14.15 2.53
N GLU A 222 3.91 13.67 2.23
CA GLU A 222 3.67 12.62 1.24
C GLU A 222 4.18 13.01 -0.15
N ALA A 223 3.83 14.20 -0.63
CA ALA A 223 4.28 14.70 -1.93
C ALA A 223 5.80 14.88 -1.97
N ARG A 224 6.42 15.37 -0.88
CA ARG A 224 7.88 15.52 -0.77
C ARG A 224 8.59 14.17 -0.78
N ALA A 225 8.14 13.22 0.04
CA ALA A 225 8.71 11.88 0.13
C ALA A 225 8.58 11.11 -1.19
N MET A 226 7.40 11.13 -1.83
CA MET A 226 7.17 10.44 -3.10
C MET A 226 8.06 11.00 -4.21
N ARG A 227 8.17 12.34 -4.33
CA ARG A 227 9.08 12.97 -5.30
C ARG A 227 10.53 12.57 -5.07
N LEU A 228 10.97 12.55 -3.82
CA LEU A 228 12.34 12.16 -3.48
C LEU A 228 12.64 10.72 -3.88
N LEU A 229 11.75 9.78 -3.54
CA LEU A 229 11.92 8.36 -3.91
C LEU A 229 11.96 8.20 -5.43
N LEU A 230 11.01 8.80 -6.15
CA LEU A 230 10.85 8.65 -7.60
C LEU A 230 11.95 9.33 -8.42
N LYS A 231 12.72 10.25 -7.81
CA LYS A 231 13.92 10.86 -8.41
C LYS A 231 15.05 9.85 -8.61
N SER A 232 15.14 8.84 -7.74
CA SER A 232 16.15 7.78 -7.86
C SER A 232 15.79 6.79 -8.98
N ASP A 233 16.81 6.09 -9.50
CA ASP A 233 16.57 5.02 -10.47
C ASP A 233 15.86 3.86 -9.79
N ILE A 234 14.68 3.52 -10.31
CA ILE A 234 13.81 2.49 -9.76
C ILE A 234 14.41 1.09 -9.97
N GLU A 235 15.24 0.90 -10.99
CA GLU A 235 15.93 -0.37 -11.25
C GLU A 235 16.91 -0.71 -10.12
N ASP A 236 17.53 0.31 -9.51
CA ASP A 236 18.50 0.18 -8.41
C ASP A 236 17.86 0.10 -7.02
N TRP A 237 16.54 0.17 -6.92
CA TRP A 237 15.88 0.13 -5.63
C TRP A 237 16.21 -1.14 -4.84
N THR A 238 16.35 -0.98 -3.53
CA THR A 238 16.46 -2.10 -2.61
C THR A 238 15.08 -2.44 -2.05
N TRP A 239 14.68 -3.71 -2.18
CA TRP A 239 13.34 -4.19 -1.83
C TRP A 239 12.90 -3.79 -0.41
N ASN A 240 13.79 -3.88 0.59
CA ASN A 240 13.50 -3.54 2.00
C ASN A 240 13.71 -2.07 2.37
N ARG A 241 13.98 -1.20 1.40
CA ARG A 241 14.17 0.24 1.58
C ARG A 241 13.14 1.00 0.74
N GLN A 242 13.48 1.42 -0.48
CA GLN A 242 12.63 2.24 -1.33
C GLN A 242 11.30 1.57 -1.66
N SER A 243 11.33 0.28 -2.04
CA SER A 243 10.11 -0.45 -2.41
C SER A 243 9.20 -0.65 -1.18
N ALA A 244 9.76 -0.98 -0.02
CA ALA A 244 9.02 -1.03 1.25
C ALA A 244 8.39 0.32 1.62
N SER A 245 9.17 1.40 1.57
CA SER A 245 8.71 2.76 1.87
C SER A 245 7.56 3.20 0.97
N THR A 246 7.70 2.96 -0.33
CA THR A 246 6.67 3.29 -1.33
C THR A 246 5.42 2.44 -1.14
N ALA A 247 5.56 1.12 -0.94
CA ALA A 247 4.44 0.22 -0.68
C ALA A 247 3.66 0.65 0.57
N PHE A 248 4.37 1.05 1.62
CA PHE A 248 3.84 1.55 2.87
C PHE A 248 3.02 2.84 2.73
N MET A 249 3.49 3.80 1.93
CA MET A 249 2.73 5.04 1.67
C MET A 249 1.50 4.75 0.80
N LEU A 250 1.70 4.02 -0.30
CA LEU A 250 0.63 3.69 -1.25
C LEU A 250 -0.42 2.73 -0.70
N SER A 251 -0.17 2.02 0.40
CA SER A 251 -1.15 1.12 1.01
C SER A 251 -1.95 1.78 2.13
N ARG A 252 -1.39 2.74 2.86
CA ARG A 252 -2.01 3.30 4.08
C ARG A 252 -2.65 4.67 3.90
N SER A 253 -2.16 5.44 2.94
CA SER A 253 -2.65 6.80 2.69
C SER A 253 -3.67 6.85 1.57
N ASP A 254 -4.76 7.61 1.76
CA ASP A 254 -5.73 7.89 0.71
C ASP A 254 -5.25 8.97 -0.27
N THR A 255 -4.30 9.82 0.13
CA THR A 255 -3.75 10.91 -0.67
C THR A 255 -2.49 10.52 -1.43
N ALA A 256 -1.67 9.59 -0.91
CA ALA A 256 -0.42 9.19 -1.55
C ALA A 256 -0.55 8.76 -3.04
N PRO A 257 -1.58 7.99 -3.46
CA PRO A 257 -1.75 7.67 -4.88
C PRO A 257 -1.92 8.91 -5.77
N SER A 258 -2.50 10.01 -5.28
CA SER A 258 -2.70 11.24 -6.05
C SER A 258 -1.39 11.95 -6.44
N HIS A 259 -0.27 11.59 -5.81
CA HIS A 259 1.05 12.13 -6.13
C HIS A 259 1.79 11.36 -7.23
N LEU A 260 1.18 10.30 -7.76
CA LEU A 260 1.74 9.53 -8.88
C LEU A 260 1.18 10.03 -10.21
N GLY A 261 2.07 10.30 -11.17
CA GLY A 261 1.70 10.37 -12.58
C GLY A 261 1.65 8.99 -13.23
N ARG A 262 1.08 8.91 -14.45
CA ARG A 262 1.05 7.65 -15.22
C ARG A 262 2.45 7.06 -15.43
N GLY A 263 3.44 7.91 -15.75
CA GLY A 263 4.82 7.47 -15.93
C GLY A 263 5.43 6.86 -14.66
N ASP A 264 5.08 7.37 -13.48
CA ASP A 264 5.54 6.82 -12.20
C ASP A 264 4.93 5.45 -11.94
N VAL A 265 3.62 5.29 -12.23
CA VAL A 265 2.91 4.00 -12.14
C VAL A 265 3.54 2.96 -13.04
N GLU A 266 3.88 3.32 -14.28
CA GLU A 266 4.57 2.41 -15.20
C GLU A 266 5.94 1.99 -14.68
N ARG A 267 6.74 2.94 -14.16
CA ARG A 267 8.05 2.63 -13.57
C ARG A 267 7.93 1.71 -12.35
N LEU A 268 6.99 2.01 -11.43
CA LEU A 268 6.76 1.21 -10.23
C LEU A 268 6.16 -0.17 -10.53
N ALA A 269 5.34 -0.30 -11.58
CA ALA A 269 4.85 -1.59 -12.03
C ALA A 269 5.96 -2.44 -12.65
N ARG A 270 6.85 -1.86 -13.47
CA ARG A 270 8.05 -2.55 -13.97
C ARG A 270 8.94 -3.01 -12.82
N ARG A 271 9.08 -2.19 -11.78
CA ARG A 271 9.80 -2.58 -10.56
C ARG A 271 9.17 -3.78 -9.87
N THR A 272 7.85 -3.72 -9.70
CA THR A 272 7.07 -4.81 -9.13
C THR A 272 7.31 -6.10 -9.93
N ILE A 273 7.20 -6.05 -11.26
CA ILE A 273 7.49 -7.18 -12.15
C ILE A 273 8.93 -7.70 -11.95
N ALA A 274 9.92 -6.82 -11.84
CA ALA A 274 11.30 -7.20 -11.60
C ALA A 274 11.50 -7.90 -10.23
N ASP A 275 10.87 -7.38 -9.17
CA ASP A 275 10.92 -8.00 -7.83
C ASP A 275 10.22 -9.37 -7.81
N PHE A 276 9.12 -9.54 -8.54
CA PHE A 276 8.52 -10.87 -8.75
C PHE A 276 9.48 -11.81 -9.49
N LYS A 277 10.00 -11.40 -10.64
CA LYS A 277 10.95 -12.20 -11.45
C LYS A 277 12.15 -12.66 -10.63
N ARG A 278 12.70 -11.80 -9.77
CA ARG A 278 13.86 -12.11 -8.91
C ARG A 278 13.58 -13.21 -7.89
N ASN A 279 12.33 -13.38 -7.46
CA ASN A 279 11.97 -14.37 -6.45
C ASN A 279 11.54 -15.72 -7.05
N ILE A 280 11.18 -15.77 -8.34
CA ILE A 280 10.88 -17.03 -9.04
C ILE A 280 12.10 -17.96 -9.02
N GLY A 281 11.88 -19.23 -8.65
CA GLY A 281 12.95 -20.21 -8.47
C GLY A 281 13.73 -20.06 -7.14
N GLY A 282 13.47 -19.01 -6.36
CA GLY A 282 14.04 -18.78 -5.03
C GLY A 282 13.20 -19.35 -3.88
N GLU A 283 13.48 -18.91 -2.66
CA GLU A 283 12.75 -19.29 -1.43
C GLU A 283 11.68 -18.25 -1.02
N TYR A 284 11.46 -17.22 -1.85
CA TYR A 284 10.50 -16.14 -1.61
C TYR A 284 10.71 -15.40 -0.27
N THR A 285 11.95 -15.34 0.21
CA THR A 285 12.30 -14.69 1.50
C THR A 285 12.23 -13.17 1.44
N MET A 286 12.43 -12.58 0.26
CA MET A 286 12.40 -11.13 0.00
C MET A 286 11.14 -10.70 -0.75
N PHE A 287 10.17 -11.62 -0.90
CA PHE A 287 9.07 -11.42 -1.83
C PHE A 287 8.00 -10.48 -1.32
N HIS A 288 7.83 -10.31 -0.01
CA HIS A 288 6.63 -9.70 0.57
C HIS A 288 6.37 -8.24 0.18
N TYR A 289 7.40 -7.44 -0.12
CA TYR A 289 7.18 -6.06 -0.57
C TYR A 289 6.73 -5.97 -2.03
N ALA A 290 6.92 -7.01 -2.84
CA ALA A 290 6.48 -7.02 -4.24
C ALA A 290 4.93 -7.05 -4.37
N PRO A 291 4.19 -8.02 -3.76
CA PRO A 291 2.73 -7.99 -3.76
C PRO A 291 2.19 -6.77 -3.00
N PHE A 292 2.92 -6.28 -1.99
CA PHE A 292 2.51 -5.10 -1.23
C PHE A 292 2.57 -3.82 -2.07
N LEU A 293 3.66 -3.65 -2.83
CA LEU A 293 3.78 -2.54 -3.77
C LEU A 293 2.71 -2.63 -4.85
N LEU A 294 2.43 -3.84 -5.38
CA LEU A 294 1.37 -4.04 -6.36
C LEU A 294 -0.01 -3.63 -5.82
N ALA A 295 -0.41 -4.16 -4.67
CA ALA A 295 -1.69 -3.81 -4.06
C ALA A 295 -1.80 -2.30 -3.76
N GLY A 296 -0.70 -1.68 -3.32
CA GLY A 296 -0.63 -0.22 -3.17
C GLY A 296 -0.78 0.54 -4.50
N LEU A 297 -0.16 0.06 -5.58
CA LEU A 297 -0.28 0.65 -6.92
C LEU A 297 -1.69 0.55 -7.49
N ILE A 298 -2.40 -0.56 -7.25
CA ILE A 298 -3.81 -0.73 -7.66
C ILE A 298 -4.69 0.37 -7.06
N ARG A 299 -4.35 0.91 -5.87
CA ARG A 299 -5.05 2.05 -5.27
C ARG A 299 -4.93 3.35 -6.07
N TRP A 300 -4.06 3.43 -7.09
CA TRP A 300 -4.05 4.53 -8.06
C TRP A 300 -5.32 4.61 -8.91
N ARG A 301 -6.20 3.58 -8.86
CA ARG A 301 -7.57 3.67 -9.38
C ARG A 301 -8.40 4.81 -8.80
N ARG A 302 -8.03 5.33 -7.63
CA ARG A 302 -8.61 6.56 -7.07
C ARG A 302 -8.34 7.81 -7.94
N VAL A 303 -7.28 7.78 -8.74
CA VAL A 303 -6.90 8.85 -9.68
C VAL A 303 -7.38 8.51 -11.09
N ASN A 304 -7.20 7.26 -11.52
CA ASN A 304 -7.67 6.77 -12.81
C ASN A 304 -8.40 5.42 -12.64
N PRO A 305 -9.74 5.40 -12.60
CA PRO A 305 -10.53 4.21 -12.27
C PRO A 305 -10.24 2.96 -13.12
N ARG A 306 -9.77 3.13 -14.36
CA ARG A 306 -9.48 2.02 -15.29
C ARG A 306 -8.01 1.59 -15.28
N ALA A 307 -7.17 2.21 -14.46
CA ALA A 307 -5.76 1.86 -14.37
C ALA A 307 -5.54 0.47 -13.77
N LEU A 308 -4.54 -0.23 -14.30
CA LEU A 308 -4.15 -1.58 -13.87
C LEU A 308 -5.31 -2.58 -13.92
N VAL A 309 -6.28 -2.40 -14.83
CA VAL A 309 -7.37 -3.35 -15.07
C VAL A 309 -7.10 -4.15 -16.34
N THR A 310 -7.16 -5.48 -16.27
CA THR A 310 -6.97 -6.36 -17.41
C THR A 310 -7.97 -6.03 -18.53
N GLY A 311 -7.48 -5.96 -19.77
CA GLY A 311 -8.29 -5.59 -20.93
C GLY A 311 -8.47 -4.07 -21.13
N SER A 312 -8.29 -3.26 -20.08
CA SER A 312 -8.34 -1.79 -20.17
C SER A 312 -6.95 -1.15 -20.18
N ASP A 313 -6.02 -1.68 -19.38
CA ASP A 313 -4.65 -1.21 -19.23
C ASP A 313 -3.66 -2.31 -19.63
N PRO A 314 -2.81 -2.12 -20.66
CA PRO A 314 -1.82 -3.12 -21.07
C PRO A 314 -0.88 -3.56 -19.94
N LEU A 315 -0.57 -2.65 -19.02
CA LEU A 315 0.31 -2.92 -17.88
C LEU A 315 -0.27 -3.96 -16.92
N ALA A 316 -1.60 -4.02 -16.83
CA ALA A 316 -2.29 -5.05 -16.05
C ALA A 316 -2.04 -6.46 -16.61
N GLY A 317 -1.91 -6.58 -17.94
CA GLY A 317 -1.58 -7.85 -18.60
C GLY A 317 -0.19 -8.36 -18.22
N GLU A 318 0.81 -7.48 -18.22
CA GLU A 318 2.18 -7.84 -17.80
C GLU A 318 2.25 -8.22 -16.31
N LEU A 319 1.51 -7.52 -15.46
CA LEU A 319 1.41 -7.82 -14.03
C LEU A 319 0.69 -9.16 -13.79
N LEU A 320 -0.39 -9.42 -14.53
CA LEU A 320 -1.09 -10.70 -14.48
C LEU A 320 -0.17 -11.86 -14.90
N GLU A 321 0.55 -11.71 -16.02
CA GLU A 321 1.46 -12.74 -16.51
C GLU A 321 2.54 -13.08 -15.45
N ILE A 322 3.12 -12.08 -14.80
CA ILE A 322 4.16 -12.35 -13.81
C ILE A 322 3.58 -13.01 -12.54
N ILE A 323 2.37 -12.65 -12.13
CA ILE A 323 1.68 -13.35 -11.03
C ILE A 323 1.47 -14.81 -11.38
N GLU A 324 0.95 -15.11 -12.58
CA GLU A 324 0.69 -16.49 -13.01
C GLU A 324 1.97 -17.34 -13.08
N ARG A 325 3.07 -16.74 -13.52
CA ARG A 325 4.38 -17.39 -13.50
C ARG A 325 4.85 -17.68 -12.07
N THR A 326 4.63 -16.76 -11.14
CA THR A 326 4.94 -16.97 -9.73
C THR A 326 4.05 -18.05 -9.10
N GLU A 327 2.74 -18.05 -9.36
CA GLU A 327 1.83 -19.10 -8.90
C GLU A 327 2.26 -20.47 -9.42
N LYS A 328 2.65 -20.55 -10.70
CA LYS A 328 3.16 -21.77 -11.32
C LYS A 328 4.41 -22.28 -10.61
N ASP A 329 5.40 -21.43 -10.37
CA ASP A 329 6.63 -21.81 -9.65
C ASP A 329 6.34 -22.28 -8.22
N LEU A 330 5.46 -21.58 -7.50
CA LEU A 330 5.02 -21.97 -6.16
C LEU A 330 4.30 -23.33 -6.16
N ASN A 331 3.52 -23.63 -7.20
CA ASN A 331 2.72 -24.85 -7.28
C ASN A 331 3.49 -26.09 -7.74
N GLU A 332 4.31 -25.96 -8.76
CA GLU A 332 4.93 -27.08 -9.48
C GLU A 332 6.22 -27.60 -8.82
N ARG A 333 6.76 -26.90 -7.82
CA ARG A 333 8.03 -27.25 -7.19
C ARG A 333 7.92 -28.50 -6.31
N ARG A 334 8.41 -29.64 -6.82
CA ARG A 334 8.29 -30.98 -6.21
C ARG A 334 9.10 -31.22 -4.93
N ARG A 335 10.19 -30.47 -4.69
CA ARG A 335 11.09 -30.63 -3.52
C ARG A 335 11.15 -29.36 -2.68
N ALA A 336 10.03 -28.99 -2.10
CA ALA A 336 9.93 -27.83 -1.23
C ALA A 336 10.29 -28.19 0.22
N ASN A 337 11.22 -27.44 0.81
CA ASN A 337 11.50 -27.51 2.23
C ASN A 337 10.33 -26.92 3.05
N ALA A 338 10.35 -27.08 4.38
CA ALA A 338 9.27 -26.59 5.24
C ALA A 338 9.06 -25.06 5.19
N ASN A 339 10.13 -24.28 4.98
CA ASN A 339 10.03 -22.82 4.86
C ASN A 339 9.34 -22.41 3.56
N PHE A 340 9.70 -23.05 2.45
CA PHE A 340 9.03 -22.86 1.16
C PHE A 340 7.55 -23.21 1.26
N GLN A 341 7.18 -24.33 1.88
CA GLN A 341 5.77 -24.72 2.05
C GLN A 341 4.97 -23.69 2.85
N ARG A 342 5.56 -23.13 3.91
CA ARG A 342 4.96 -22.04 4.68
C ARG A 342 4.77 -20.78 3.82
N ARG A 343 5.78 -20.39 3.03
CA ARG A 343 5.70 -19.23 2.12
C ARG A 343 4.68 -19.44 1.01
N ARG A 344 4.65 -20.62 0.40
CA ARG A 344 3.64 -21.05 -0.58
C ARG A 344 2.23 -20.89 -0.01
N SER A 345 1.98 -21.44 1.17
CA SER A 345 0.66 -21.39 1.83
C SER A 345 0.24 -19.95 2.15
N LYS A 346 1.19 -19.05 2.43
CA LYS A 346 0.94 -17.62 2.68
C LYS A 346 0.68 -16.84 1.40
N PHE A 347 1.49 -17.02 0.36
CA PHE A 347 1.46 -16.15 -0.81
C PHE A 347 0.45 -16.59 -1.88
N LEU A 348 0.12 -17.87 -2.01
CA LEU A 348 -0.84 -18.30 -3.04
C LEU A 348 -2.21 -17.59 -2.91
N PRO A 349 -2.85 -17.49 -1.73
CA PRO A 349 -4.12 -16.76 -1.60
C PRO A 349 -3.98 -15.27 -1.96
N ILE A 350 -2.90 -14.62 -1.52
CA ILE A 350 -2.60 -13.22 -1.84
C ILE A 350 -2.48 -13.01 -3.35
N LEU A 351 -1.82 -13.93 -4.07
CA LEU A 351 -1.66 -13.83 -5.52
C LEU A 351 -3.00 -13.98 -6.24
N GLN A 352 -3.88 -14.86 -5.76
CA GLN A 352 -5.24 -15.01 -6.29
C GLN A 352 -6.05 -13.73 -6.10
N ASP A 353 -6.02 -13.14 -4.91
CA ASP A 353 -6.71 -11.87 -4.64
C ASP A 353 -6.16 -10.73 -5.51
N LEU A 354 -4.84 -10.65 -5.70
CA LEU A 354 -4.22 -9.68 -6.61
C LEU A 354 -4.67 -9.87 -8.07
N LYS A 355 -4.88 -11.10 -8.53
CA LYS A 355 -5.45 -11.36 -9.88
C LYS A 355 -6.88 -10.87 -9.97
N SER A 356 -7.71 -11.13 -8.97
CA SER A 356 -9.09 -10.63 -8.91
C SER A 356 -9.11 -9.10 -8.91
N GLU A 357 -8.23 -8.46 -8.15
CA GLU A 357 -8.06 -7.02 -8.19
C GLU A 357 -7.66 -6.53 -9.58
N LEU A 358 -6.68 -7.16 -10.26
CA LEU A 358 -6.31 -6.80 -11.64
C LEU A 358 -7.45 -7.02 -12.64
N ALA A 359 -8.34 -7.98 -12.42
CA ALA A 359 -9.56 -8.15 -13.21
C ALA A 359 -10.62 -7.05 -12.95
N GLY A 360 -10.44 -6.26 -11.88
CA GLY A 360 -11.41 -5.26 -11.43
C GLY A 360 -12.54 -5.84 -10.57
N GLU A 361 -12.41 -7.11 -10.16
CA GLU A 361 -13.43 -7.91 -9.48
C GLU A 361 -12.99 -8.26 -8.04
N GLY A 362 -12.05 -7.50 -7.48
CA GLY A 362 -11.53 -7.71 -6.14
C GLY A 362 -12.62 -7.61 -5.08
N SER A 363 -12.70 -8.63 -4.22
CA SER A 363 -13.73 -8.73 -3.17
C SER A 363 -13.14 -8.87 -1.76
N ASN A 364 -11.82 -9.01 -1.61
CA ASN A 364 -11.18 -9.16 -0.31
C ASN A 364 -10.89 -7.77 0.30
N PRO A 365 -11.65 -7.32 1.31
CA PRO A 365 -11.41 -6.02 1.95
C PRO A 365 -10.12 -5.99 2.78
N ASP A 366 -9.56 -7.16 3.10
CA ASP A 366 -8.41 -7.33 3.98
C ASP A 366 -7.12 -7.69 3.23
N LEU A 367 -7.10 -7.62 1.88
CA LEU A 367 -5.94 -7.98 1.05
C LEU A 367 -4.62 -7.35 1.53
N LEU A 368 -4.62 -6.04 1.77
CA LEU A 368 -3.42 -5.35 2.24
C LEU A 368 -3.02 -5.76 3.66
N LEU A 369 -3.97 -6.17 4.51
CA LEU A 369 -3.71 -6.70 5.85
C LEU A 369 -3.14 -8.13 5.78
N ASP A 370 -3.64 -8.96 4.86
CA ASP A 370 -3.13 -10.31 4.60
C ASP A 370 -1.68 -10.27 4.09
N ILE A 371 -1.38 -9.35 3.15
CA ILE A 371 -0.01 -9.10 2.68
C ILE A 371 0.89 -8.65 3.84
N TYR A 372 0.41 -7.74 4.68
CA TYR A 372 1.15 -7.29 5.86
C TYR A 372 1.45 -8.45 6.82
N GLY A 373 0.45 -9.29 7.12
CA GLY A 373 0.60 -10.47 7.98
C GLY A 373 1.53 -11.54 7.41
N ALA A 374 1.53 -11.74 6.09
CA ALA A 374 2.43 -12.68 5.41
C ALA A 374 3.91 -12.30 5.52
N SER A 375 4.19 -11.00 5.68
CA SER A 375 5.53 -10.42 5.83
C SER A 375 6.21 -10.80 7.14
N GLY A 376 5.45 -11.26 8.15
CA GLY A 376 5.97 -11.54 9.49
C GLY A 376 6.34 -10.27 10.25
N GLY A 377 5.49 -9.24 10.13
CA GLY A 377 5.64 -7.98 10.86
C GLY A 377 5.58 -8.14 12.37
#